data_AF-A0A3D1I957-F1
#
_entry.id   AF-A0A3D1I957-F1
#
_cell.length_a   1.000
_cell.length_b   1.000
_cell.length_c   1.000
_cell.angle_alpha   90.00
_cell.angle_beta   90.00
_cell.angle_gamma   90.00
#
_symmetry.space_group_name_H-M   'P 1'
#
loop_
_entity.id
_entity.type
_entity.pdbx_description
1 polymer ?
#
loop_
_entity_poly.entity_id
_entity_poly.type
_entity_poly.pdbx_seq_one_letter_code
_entity_poly.pdbx_strand_id
1 'polypeptide(L)'
;MMVPVLGLLLLPCLAQAAGYRIDLGARPFRVEGPSYCVLVSMERPHQASRDEVVFRQGDRFCAWRRDGLHTRAGHRVRHWPLDATDGRSSLGEPSASPSLAGARRIGDNVYLLVRWQTRPGVATERLYEVNLSEGLPRPRLLGGFEGTSTAQEAVDDRLATVGERPTWIARRADGAWGVAFWEPGLGQVAFQQLGEGLELVVPVSDRIHLFVERTSYGTRLL
;
A
#
# COMPACT_ATOMS: atom_id res chain seq x y z
N MET A 1 -21.29 11.49 -14.24
CA MET A 1 -20.26 11.32 -15.29
C MET A 1 -19.20 10.38 -14.72
N MET A 2 -19.33 9.07 -15.00
CA MET A 2 -18.48 8.03 -14.43
C MET A 2 -17.15 8.00 -15.19
N VAL A 3 -16.05 8.33 -14.52
CA VAL A 3 -14.70 8.03 -14.99
C VAL A 3 -14.41 6.57 -14.61
N PRO A 4 -14.09 5.66 -15.54
CA PRO A 4 -13.68 4.32 -15.17
C PRO A 4 -12.34 4.40 -14.46
N VAL A 5 -12.33 4.01 -13.18
CA VAL A 5 -11.10 3.69 -12.47
C VAL A 5 -10.55 2.43 -13.12
N LEU A 6 -9.61 2.60 -14.04
CA LEU A 6 -8.90 1.52 -14.68
C LEU A 6 -7.93 0.88 -13.66
N GLY A 7 -8.48 0.10 -12.73
CA GLY A 7 -7.72 -0.96 -12.09
C GLY A 7 -7.45 -1.99 -13.16
N LEU A 8 -6.21 -2.06 -13.66
CA LEU A 8 -5.84 -2.99 -14.72
C LEU A 8 -5.82 -4.43 -14.13
N LEU A 9 -7.01 -5.01 -13.99
CA LEU A 9 -7.24 -6.44 -13.90
C LEU A 9 -7.00 -7.01 -15.28
N LEU A 10 -5.77 -7.44 -15.55
CA LEU A 10 -5.49 -8.17 -16.77
C LEU A 10 -5.89 -9.63 -16.56
N LEU A 11 -7.17 -9.94 -16.81
CA LEU A 11 -7.50 -11.28 -17.31
C LEU A 11 -6.60 -11.53 -18.54
N PRO A 12 -5.98 -12.70 -18.72
CA PRO A 12 -4.99 -12.93 -19.77
C PRO A 12 -5.51 -12.62 -21.20
N CYS A 13 -6.82 -12.70 -21.41
CA CYS A 13 -7.47 -12.34 -22.68
C CYS A 13 -7.55 -10.81 -22.91
N LEU A 14 -7.70 -10.01 -21.86
CA LEU A 14 -7.69 -8.54 -21.92
C LEU A 14 -6.28 -7.96 -21.94
N ALA A 15 -5.28 -8.68 -21.40
CA ALA A 15 -3.86 -8.31 -21.44
C ALA A 15 -3.37 -8.16 -22.88
N GLN A 16 -3.68 -9.15 -23.73
CA GLN A 16 -3.30 -9.16 -25.14
C GLN A 16 -3.95 -8.01 -25.91
N ALA A 17 -5.21 -7.68 -25.63
CA ALA A 17 -5.92 -6.59 -26.30
C ALA A 17 -5.30 -5.20 -26.01
N ALA A 18 -4.61 -5.04 -24.87
CA ALA A 18 -3.92 -3.80 -24.51
C ALA A 18 -2.40 -3.83 -24.80
N GLY A 19 -1.91 -4.83 -25.53
CA GLY A 19 -0.50 -4.95 -25.93
C GLY A 19 0.42 -5.48 -24.83
N TYR A 20 -0.13 -6.15 -23.81
CA TYR A 20 0.64 -6.82 -22.77
C TYR A 20 0.76 -8.31 -23.07
N ARG A 21 1.96 -8.87 -22.88
CA ARG A 21 2.24 -10.29 -23.04
C ARG A 21 2.88 -10.81 -21.76
N ILE A 22 2.31 -11.88 -21.21
CA ILE A 22 2.87 -12.60 -20.07
C ILE A 22 3.32 -13.96 -20.56
N ASP A 23 4.61 -14.24 -20.47
CA ASP A 23 5.22 -15.53 -20.83
C ASP A 23 5.54 -16.32 -19.56
N LEU A 24 4.63 -17.23 -19.21
CA LEU A 24 4.72 -18.11 -18.04
C LEU A 24 5.59 -19.36 -18.29
N GLY A 25 6.10 -19.56 -19.51
CA GLY A 25 6.89 -20.74 -19.88
C GLY A 25 8.34 -20.72 -19.36
N ALA A 26 8.84 -19.54 -18.99
CA ALA A 26 10.15 -19.34 -18.39
C ALA A 26 10.05 -19.06 -16.90
N ARG A 27 11.05 -19.48 -16.10
CA ARG A 27 11.24 -19.05 -14.71
C ARG A 27 12.59 -18.34 -14.61
N PRO A 28 12.66 -17.05 -14.26
CA PRO A 28 11.55 -16.10 -14.03
C PRO A 28 10.67 -15.89 -15.27
N PHE A 29 9.39 -15.58 -15.07
CA PHE A 29 8.42 -15.37 -16.16
C PHE A 29 8.49 -13.94 -16.69
N ARG A 30 8.24 -13.76 -17.99
CA ARG A 30 8.45 -12.46 -18.65
C ARG A 30 7.13 -11.71 -18.77
N VAL A 31 7.09 -10.47 -18.30
CA VAL A 31 5.96 -9.54 -18.51
C VAL A 31 6.42 -8.43 -19.44
N GLU A 32 5.87 -8.41 -20.65
CA GLU A 32 6.08 -7.38 -21.66
C GLU A 32 4.85 -6.46 -21.70
N GLY A 33 5.10 -5.15 -21.73
CA GLY A 33 4.11 -4.15 -22.06
C GLY A 33 4.63 -3.26 -23.20
N PRO A 34 3.82 -2.29 -23.67
CA PRO A 34 4.17 -1.45 -24.82
C PRO A 34 5.50 -0.70 -24.68
N SER A 35 5.94 -0.42 -23.45
CA SER A 35 7.15 0.36 -23.16
C SER A 35 8.10 -0.29 -22.16
N TYR A 36 7.88 -1.56 -21.79
CA TYR A 36 8.73 -2.23 -20.80
C TYR A 36 8.75 -3.75 -20.98
N CYS A 37 9.79 -4.36 -20.44
CA CYS A 37 9.91 -5.80 -20.34
C CYS A 37 10.55 -6.11 -18.98
N VAL A 38 9.83 -6.82 -18.11
CA VAL A 38 10.30 -7.20 -16.78
C VAL A 38 10.30 -8.71 -16.65
N LEU A 39 11.41 -9.26 -16.15
CA LEU A 39 11.45 -10.64 -15.67
C LEU A 39 10.95 -10.66 -14.24
N VAL A 40 9.90 -11.40 -14.00
CA VAL A 40 9.28 -11.54 -12.69
C VAL A 40 9.61 -12.93 -12.15
N SER A 41 10.31 -12.97 -11.01
CA SER A 41 10.44 -14.19 -10.25
C SER A 41 9.22 -14.37 -9.34
N MET A 42 8.73 -15.61 -9.22
CA MET A 42 7.77 -15.98 -8.18
C MET A 42 8.42 -16.05 -6.80
N GLU A 43 9.76 -16.08 -6.74
CA GLU A 43 10.47 -15.95 -5.49
C GLU A 43 10.26 -14.53 -4.96
N ARG A 44 9.85 -14.42 -3.69
CA ARG A 44 9.67 -13.10 -3.08
C ARG A 44 10.99 -12.33 -3.21
N PRO A 45 11.00 -11.16 -3.87
CA PRO A 45 12.20 -10.35 -3.87
C PRO A 45 12.54 -10.06 -2.42
N HIS A 46 13.74 -10.46 -1.98
CA HIS A 46 14.25 -10.04 -0.68
C HIS A 46 14.54 -8.54 -0.78
N GLN A 47 13.55 -7.72 -0.45
CA GLN A 47 13.73 -6.29 -0.38
C GLN A 47 14.57 -6.01 0.85
N ALA A 48 15.74 -5.39 0.66
CA ALA A 48 16.59 -4.99 1.78
C ALA A 48 15.74 -4.18 2.77
N SER A 49 15.72 -4.62 4.04
CA SER A 49 14.95 -3.95 5.08
C SER A 49 15.39 -2.50 5.17
N ARG A 50 14.46 -1.58 4.91
CA ARG A 50 14.68 -0.16 5.17
C ARG A 50 14.27 0.12 6.62
N ASP A 51 15.05 0.93 7.31
CA ASP A 51 14.71 1.38 8.66
C ASP A 51 14.16 2.82 8.66
N GLU A 52 14.28 3.53 7.54
CA GLU A 52 13.92 4.94 7.41
C GLU A 52 13.33 5.27 6.02
N VAL A 53 12.35 6.17 5.99
CA VAL A 53 11.84 6.84 4.79
C VAL A 53 11.77 8.33 5.04
N VAL A 54 12.30 9.16 4.13
CA VAL A 54 12.32 10.62 4.31
C VAL A 54 11.80 11.34 3.06
N PHE A 55 10.86 12.25 3.26
CA PHE A 55 10.37 13.20 2.26
C PHE A 55 10.72 14.62 2.68
N ARG A 56 11.23 15.44 1.76
CA ARG A 56 11.67 16.82 2.04
C ARG A 56 11.09 17.84 1.06
N GLN A 57 10.84 19.05 1.55
CA GLN A 57 10.49 20.22 0.75
C GLN A 57 11.12 21.47 1.38
N GLY A 58 12.24 21.92 0.81
CA GLY A 58 13.04 22.98 1.42
C GLY A 58 13.55 22.57 2.81
N ASP A 59 13.22 23.37 3.81
CA ASP A 59 13.58 23.15 5.21
C ASP A 59 12.64 22.17 5.95
N ARG A 60 11.51 21.81 5.32
CA ARG A 60 10.48 20.92 5.87
C ARG A 60 10.72 19.47 5.51
N PHE A 61 10.41 18.57 6.43
CA PHE A 61 10.44 17.13 6.14
C PHE A 61 9.39 16.33 6.90
N CYS A 62 9.10 15.15 6.35
CA CYS A 62 8.37 14.05 6.96
C CYS A 62 9.26 12.81 6.89
N ALA A 63 9.62 12.24 8.04
CA ALA A 63 10.51 11.09 8.15
C ALA A 63 9.86 9.99 8.98
N TRP A 64 9.74 8.79 8.42
CA TRP A 64 9.41 7.59 9.15
C TRP A 64 10.68 6.92 9.64
N ARG A 65 10.72 6.53 10.91
CA ARG A 65 11.81 5.80 11.56
C ARG A 65 11.25 4.67 12.41
N ARG A 66 12.13 3.83 12.95
CA ARG A 66 11.76 2.72 13.85
C ARG A 66 10.93 3.16 15.06
N ASP A 67 11.13 4.38 15.54
CA ASP A 67 10.41 4.97 16.68
C ASP A 67 9.14 5.76 16.27
N GLY A 68 8.81 5.83 14.97
CA GLY A 68 7.59 6.43 14.46
C GLY A 68 7.82 7.61 13.51
N LEU A 69 6.85 8.50 13.45
CA LEU A 69 6.83 9.61 12.49
C LEU A 69 7.47 10.87 13.10
N HIS A 70 8.36 11.48 12.34
CA HIS A 70 9.00 12.76 12.66
C HIS A 70 8.71 13.79 11.58
N THR A 71 8.32 14.99 11.99
CA THR A 71 8.11 16.13 11.08
C THR A 71 9.00 17.29 11.50
N ARG A 72 9.52 18.05 10.53
CA ARG A 72 10.32 19.25 10.80
C ARG A 72 9.85 20.44 9.97
N ALA A 73 10.01 21.62 10.54
CA ALA A 73 10.07 22.88 9.81
C ALA A 73 11.14 23.80 10.43
N GLY A 74 12.08 24.27 9.63
CA GLY A 74 13.28 24.96 10.12
C GLY A 74 14.03 24.14 11.18
N HIS A 75 14.16 24.71 12.38
CA HIS A 75 14.81 24.08 13.54
C HIS A 75 13.84 23.27 14.43
N ARG A 76 12.53 23.34 14.16
CA ARG A 76 11.51 22.69 14.99
C ARG A 76 11.26 21.28 14.50
N VAL A 77 11.60 20.28 15.31
CA VAL A 77 11.32 18.86 15.07
C VAL A 77 10.22 18.42 16.02
N ARG A 78 9.28 17.62 15.51
CA ARG A 78 8.22 17.00 16.30
C ARG A 78 8.13 15.52 15.98
N HIS A 79 8.14 14.71 17.04
CA HIS A 79 7.82 13.29 16.99
C HIS A 79 6.32 13.10 17.19
N TRP A 80 5.77 12.15 16.45
CA TRP A 80 4.37 11.76 16.48
C TRP A 80 4.28 10.27 16.79
N PRO A 81 3.98 9.89 18.05
CA PRO A 81 3.55 8.53 18.33
C PRO A 81 2.22 8.33 17.62
N LEU A 82 2.24 7.59 16.52
CA LEU A 82 1.01 7.22 15.83
C LEU A 82 0.43 6.05 16.59
N ASP A 83 -0.70 6.29 17.23
CA ASP A 83 -1.44 5.26 17.96
C ASP A 83 -2.47 4.61 17.03
N ALA A 84 -2.77 3.33 17.28
CA ALA A 84 -3.88 2.65 16.60
C ALA A 84 -5.24 2.99 17.23
N THR A 85 -5.35 4.02 18.06
CA THR A 85 -6.60 4.45 18.71
C THR A 85 -6.77 5.96 18.56
N ASP A 86 -7.60 6.41 17.61
CA ASP A 86 -7.84 7.85 17.40
C ASP A 86 -8.92 8.40 18.33
N GLY A 87 -9.11 7.79 19.52
CA GLY A 87 -10.21 8.08 20.44
C GLY A 87 -11.63 7.84 19.90
N ARG A 88 -11.77 7.50 18.61
CA ARG A 88 -13.05 7.28 17.88
C ARG A 88 -13.22 5.87 17.35
N SER A 89 -12.20 5.03 17.49
CA SER A 89 -12.16 3.69 16.89
C SER A 89 -12.39 2.64 17.97
N SER A 90 -13.42 1.81 17.83
CA SER A 90 -13.70 0.64 18.69
C SER A 90 -12.76 -0.54 18.42
N LEU A 91 -11.61 -0.29 17.79
CA LEU A 91 -10.65 -1.31 17.39
C LEU A 91 -9.72 -1.59 18.56
N GLY A 92 -9.44 -2.88 18.81
CA GLY A 92 -8.66 -3.32 19.97
C GLY A 92 -7.29 -2.67 20.06
N GLU A 93 -6.76 -2.56 21.27
CA GLU A 93 -5.44 -1.96 21.51
C GLU A 93 -4.35 -2.73 20.74
N PRO A 94 -3.49 -2.03 19.99
CA PRO A 94 -2.40 -2.65 19.25
C PRO A 94 -1.34 -3.18 20.23
N SER A 95 -0.91 -4.43 20.06
CA SER A 95 0.10 -5.04 20.93
C SER A 95 1.55 -4.80 20.46
N ALA A 96 1.73 -4.12 19.32
CA ALA A 96 3.02 -4.00 18.64
C ALA A 96 3.32 -2.56 18.21
N SER A 97 4.61 -2.21 18.16
CA SER A 97 5.08 -0.95 17.58
C SER A 97 4.60 -0.80 16.12
N PRO A 98 4.24 0.41 15.68
CA PRO A 98 3.82 0.63 14.31
C PRO A 98 4.95 0.31 13.33
N SER A 99 4.58 -0.21 12.17
CA SER A 99 5.45 -0.38 11.01
C SER A 99 4.89 0.41 9.82
N LEU A 100 5.72 0.73 8.83
CA LEU A 100 5.28 1.42 7.62
C LEU A 100 5.04 0.42 6.50
N ALA A 101 3.78 0.20 6.13
CA ALA A 101 3.41 -0.66 5.01
C ALA A 101 3.74 -0.02 3.65
N GLY A 102 3.77 1.31 3.58
CA GLY A 102 4.18 2.04 2.38
C GLY A 102 4.05 3.55 2.54
N ALA A 103 4.72 4.31 1.68
CA ALA A 103 4.64 5.76 1.68
C ALA A 103 4.76 6.35 0.27
N ARG A 104 3.95 7.36 -0.04
CA ARG A 104 3.96 8.03 -1.35
C ARG A 104 3.79 9.53 -1.17
N ARG A 105 4.48 10.30 -2.00
CA ARG A 105 4.28 11.75 -2.10
C ARG A 105 3.45 12.08 -3.33
N ILE A 106 2.42 12.90 -3.16
CA ILE A 106 1.56 13.41 -4.23
C ILE A 106 1.46 14.92 -4.03
N GLY A 107 2.12 15.69 -4.91
CA GLY A 107 2.30 17.13 -4.72
C GLY A 107 3.03 17.44 -3.40
N ASP A 108 2.42 18.26 -2.56
CA ASP A 108 2.94 18.63 -1.24
C ASP A 108 2.51 17.68 -0.11
N ASN A 109 1.64 16.72 -0.40
CA ASN A 109 1.13 15.77 0.56
C ASN A 109 1.96 14.48 0.55
N VAL A 110 2.34 14.03 1.74
CA VAL A 110 2.96 12.73 1.97
C VAL A 110 1.92 11.82 2.60
N TYR A 111 1.63 10.72 1.93
CA TYR A 111 0.73 9.67 2.39
C TYR A 111 1.54 8.53 2.99
N LEU A 112 1.14 8.08 4.19
CA LEU A 112 1.79 7.03 4.96
C LEU A 112 0.75 5.96 5.27
N LEU A 113 0.96 4.75 4.78
CA LEU A 113 0.18 3.58 5.17
C LEU A 113 0.88 2.92 6.34
N VAL A 114 0.37 3.16 7.55
CA VAL A 114 0.94 2.69 8.80
C VAL A 114 0.19 1.45 9.24
N ARG A 115 0.90 0.43 9.72
CA ARG A 115 0.33 -0.83 10.15
C ARG A 115 0.68 -1.16 11.60
N TRP A 116 -0.27 -1.77 12.29
CA TRP A 116 -0.08 -2.38 13.61
C TRP A 116 -0.53 -3.81 13.55
N GLN A 117 0.26 -4.69 14.16
CA GLN A 117 -0.20 -6.04 14.41
C GLN A 117 -1.10 -6.04 15.64
N THR A 118 -2.36 -6.44 15.46
CA THR A 118 -3.32 -6.55 16.56
C THR A 118 -3.34 -7.97 17.13
N ARG A 119 -3.22 -8.99 16.27
CA ARG A 119 -3.12 -10.42 16.63
C ARG A 119 -2.28 -11.18 15.59
N PRO A 120 -1.85 -12.43 15.86
CA PRO A 120 -1.24 -13.25 14.82
C PRO A 120 -2.11 -13.33 13.57
N GLY A 121 -1.55 -12.93 12.42
CA GLY A 121 -2.27 -12.89 11.13
C GLY A 121 -3.23 -11.70 10.94
N VAL A 122 -3.52 -10.90 11.96
CA VAL A 122 -4.42 -9.73 11.87
C VAL A 122 -3.62 -8.44 12.05
N ALA A 123 -3.81 -7.52 11.13
CA ALA A 123 -3.21 -6.20 11.15
C ALA A 123 -4.28 -5.12 10.91
N THR A 124 -4.11 -3.98 11.58
CA THR A 124 -4.83 -2.75 11.25
C THR A 124 -3.90 -1.88 10.44
N GLU A 125 -4.36 -1.43 9.28
CA GLU A 125 -3.66 -0.46 8.44
C GLU A 125 -4.40 0.88 8.47
N ARG A 126 -3.67 1.99 8.53
CA ARG A 126 -4.23 3.34 8.54
C ARG A 126 -3.47 4.24 7.61
N LEU A 127 -4.22 5.05 6.87
CA LEU A 127 -3.67 6.03 5.95
C LEU A 127 -3.60 7.39 6.63
N TYR A 128 -2.38 7.89 6.81
CA TYR A 128 -2.11 9.25 7.26
C TYR A 128 -1.69 10.12 6.09
N GLU A 129 -1.97 11.40 6.21
CA GLU A 129 -1.50 12.45 5.33
C GLU A 129 -0.68 13.46 6.13
N VAL A 130 0.44 13.91 5.57
CA VAL A 130 1.28 14.98 6.09
C VAL A 130 1.46 16.01 5.00
N ASN A 131 0.92 17.22 5.19
CA ASN A 131 1.07 18.30 4.22
C ASN A 131 2.37 19.09 4.47
N LEU A 132 3.34 18.96 3.56
CA LEU A 132 4.64 19.63 3.66
C LEU A 132 4.57 21.14 3.33
N SER A 133 3.45 21.65 2.81
CA SER A 133 3.23 23.08 2.63
C SER A 133 2.92 23.82 3.94
N GLU A 134 2.61 23.09 5.02
CA GLU A 134 2.36 23.67 6.35
C GLU A 134 3.64 24.12 7.05
N GLY A 135 3.53 25.16 7.88
CA GLY A 135 4.67 25.71 8.63
C GLY A 135 5.20 24.79 9.74
N LEU A 136 4.43 23.80 10.19
CA LEU A 136 4.90 22.64 10.96
C LEU A 136 3.99 21.47 10.58
N PRO A 137 4.40 20.63 9.61
CA PRO A 137 3.56 19.57 9.07
C PRO A 137 3.04 18.66 10.18
N ARG A 138 1.74 18.35 10.16
CA ARG A 138 1.12 17.45 11.13
C ARG A 138 0.50 16.24 10.42
N PRO A 139 0.61 15.02 10.96
CA PRO A 139 -0.12 13.88 10.44
C PRO A 139 -1.62 14.06 10.70
N ARG A 140 -2.41 13.81 9.66
CA ARG A 140 -3.86 13.72 9.70
C ARG A 140 -4.26 12.32 9.30
N LEU A 141 -5.01 11.64 10.16
CA LEU A 141 -5.61 10.36 9.79
C LEU A 141 -6.71 10.60 8.75
N LEU A 142 -6.63 9.87 7.64
CA LEU A 142 -7.65 9.88 6.59
C LEU A 142 -8.62 8.72 6.76
N GLY A 143 -8.14 7.55 7.17
CA GLY A 143 -8.98 6.40 7.46
C GLY A 143 -8.16 5.14 7.72
N GLY A 144 -8.84 4.02 7.91
CA GLY A 144 -8.20 2.74 8.19
C GLY A 144 -8.90 1.57 7.53
N PHE A 145 -8.19 0.45 7.51
CA PHE A 145 -8.65 -0.83 7.01
C PHE A 145 -8.22 -1.91 7.99
N GLU A 146 -9.18 -2.72 8.44
CA GLU A 146 -8.92 -3.85 9.33
C GLU A 146 -8.92 -5.16 8.54
N GLY A 147 -7.91 -5.98 8.75
CA GLY A 147 -7.83 -7.30 8.15
C GLY A 147 -6.43 -7.89 8.24
N THR A 148 -5.82 -8.24 7.11
CA THR A 148 -4.43 -8.73 7.07
C THR A 148 -3.60 -7.85 6.14
N SER A 149 -2.43 -7.43 6.60
CA SER A 149 -1.49 -6.62 5.80
C SER A 149 -0.77 -7.50 4.78
N THR A 150 -0.57 -6.98 3.57
CA THR A 150 0.30 -7.62 2.57
C THR A 150 1.78 -7.25 2.76
N ALA A 151 2.07 -6.23 3.56
CA ALA A 151 3.43 -5.88 3.96
C ALA A 151 4.03 -6.94 4.87
N GLN A 152 5.35 -7.06 4.90
CA GLN A 152 6.06 -8.04 5.72
C GLN A 152 7.16 -7.38 6.56
N GLU A 153 7.82 -6.35 6.04
CA GLU A 153 8.97 -5.70 6.68
C GLU A 153 8.59 -4.51 7.57
N ALA A 154 9.51 -4.06 8.43
CA ALA A 154 9.31 -2.87 9.27
C ALA A 154 8.99 -1.62 8.44
N VAL A 155 9.61 -1.52 7.27
CA VAL A 155 9.27 -0.57 6.20
C VAL A 155 9.15 -1.36 4.90
N ASP A 156 7.95 -1.35 4.33
CA ASP A 156 7.61 -1.99 3.07
C ASP A 156 7.14 -0.93 2.05
N ASP A 157 6.82 -1.36 0.83
CA ASP A 157 6.45 -0.45 -0.26
C ASP A 157 5.12 -0.82 -0.93
N ARG A 158 4.08 -1.03 -0.13
CA ARG A 158 2.75 -1.50 -0.57
C ARG A 158 1.77 -0.39 -0.92
N LEU A 159 2.14 0.87 -0.70
CA LEU A 159 1.31 2.02 -1.06
C LEU A 159 1.68 2.49 -2.47
N ALA A 160 0.73 2.38 -3.40
CA ALA A 160 0.83 2.83 -4.77
C ALA A 160 0.03 4.13 -5.00
N THR A 161 0.09 4.65 -6.23
CA THR A 161 -0.71 5.81 -6.65
C THR A 161 -1.38 5.55 -7.99
N VAL A 162 -2.71 5.65 -8.03
CA VAL A 162 -3.51 5.47 -9.25
C VAL A 162 -4.35 6.72 -9.48
N GLY A 163 -4.01 7.48 -10.53
CA GLY A 163 -4.69 8.75 -10.83
C GLY A 163 -4.63 9.72 -9.64
N GLU A 164 -3.44 9.91 -9.07
CA GLU A 164 -3.20 10.76 -7.88
C GLU A 164 -3.91 10.33 -6.59
N ARG A 165 -4.48 9.12 -6.56
CA ARG A 165 -5.08 8.56 -5.35
C ARG A 165 -4.16 7.53 -4.71
N PRO A 166 -3.87 7.64 -3.39
CA PRO A 166 -3.23 6.59 -2.63
C PRO A 166 -4.04 5.29 -2.74
N THR A 167 -3.38 4.20 -3.09
CA THR A 167 -4.02 2.91 -3.38
C THR A 167 -3.15 1.77 -2.87
N TRP A 168 -3.74 0.73 -2.26
CA TRP A 168 -2.98 -0.43 -1.79
C TRP A 168 -3.82 -1.71 -1.88
N ILE A 169 -3.14 -2.86 -1.86
CA ILE A 169 -3.81 -4.17 -1.78
C ILE A 169 -4.13 -4.46 -0.32
N ALA A 170 -5.42 -4.65 -0.05
CA ALA A 170 -5.94 -4.90 1.29
C ALA A 170 -6.67 -6.25 1.32
N ARG A 171 -6.61 -6.93 2.46
CA ARG A 171 -7.30 -8.20 2.68
C ARG A 171 -8.11 -8.12 3.96
N ARG A 172 -9.38 -8.47 3.91
CA ARG A 172 -10.32 -8.54 5.03
C ARG A 172 -10.08 -9.80 5.86
N ALA A 173 -10.59 -9.79 7.09
CA ALA A 173 -10.48 -10.92 8.02
C ALA A 173 -11.19 -12.20 7.52
N ASP A 174 -12.20 -12.07 6.67
CA ASP A 174 -12.92 -13.19 6.03
C ASP A 174 -12.15 -13.82 4.85
N GLY A 175 -10.97 -13.30 4.51
CA GLY A 175 -10.14 -13.77 3.40
C GLY A 175 -10.31 -12.97 2.12
N ALA A 176 -11.42 -12.23 1.96
CA ALA A 176 -11.68 -11.39 0.81
C ALA A 176 -10.56 -10.37 0.62
N TRP A 177 -10.12 -10.17 -0.62
CA TRP A 177 -9.05 -9.24 -0.95
C TRP A 177 -9.45 -8.34 -2.09
N GLY A 178 -8.76 -7.20 -2.18
CA GLY A 178 -9.01 -6.25 -3.24
C GLY A 178 -8.16 -5.02 -3.11
N VAL A 179 -8.64 -3.94 -3.72
CA VAL A 179 -7.96 -2.67 -3.77
C VAL A 179 -8.63 -1.69 -2.83
N ALA A 180 -7.88 -1.21 -1.84
CA ALA A 180 -8.28 -0.10 -1.00
C ALA A 180 -7.69 1.21 -1.56
N PHE A 181 -8.45 2.29 -1.52
CA PHE A 181 -8.01 3.59 -1.99
C PHE A 181 -8.68 4.73 -1.21
N TRP A 182 -7.98 5.85 -1.10
CA TRP A 182 -8.54 7.07 -0.54
C TRP A 182 -9.42 7.79 -1.56
N GLU A 183 -10.64 8.14 -1.17
CA GLU A 183 -11.57 8.91 -2.00
C GLU A 183 -11.77 10.31 -1.38
N PRO A 184 -11.02 11.34 -1.81
CA PRO A 184 -11.04 12.66 -1.18
C PRO A 184 -12.43 13.29 -1.14
N GLY A 185 -13.25 13.06 -2.17
CA GLY A 185 -14.61 13.60 -2.24
C GLY A 185 -15.56 13.03 -1.19
N LEU A 186 -15.29 11.81 -0.70
CA LEU A 186 -16.08 11.17 0.35
C LEU A 186 -15.43 11.26 1.74
N GLY A 187 -14.16 11.68 1.81
CA GLY A 187 -13.43 11.74 3.07
C GLY A 187 -13.28 10.37 3.75
N GLN A 188 -13.26 9.28 2.97
CA GLN A 188 -13.15 7.92 3.49
C GLN A 188 -12.29 7.02 2.61
N VAL A 189 -11.82 5.91 3.19
CA VAL A 189 -11.21 4.81 2.44
C VAL A 189 -12.32 3.97 1.82
N ALA A 190 -12.26 3.79 0.50
CA ALA A 190 -13.11 2.87 -0.23
C ALA A 190 -12.36 1.55 -0.47
N PHE A 191 -13.12 0.46 -0.65
CA PHE A 191 -12.58 -0.86 -0.94
C PHE A 191 -13.37 -1.52 -2.07
N GLN A 192 -12.65 -1.98 -3.08
CA GLN A 192 -13.20 -2.78 -4.17
C GLN A 192 -12.67 -4.20 -4.06
N GLN A 193 -13.57 -5.15 -3.76
CA GLN A 193 -13.24 -6.57 -3.70
C GLN A 193 -12.87 -7.10 -5.10
N LEU A 194 -11.85 -7.95 -5.16
CA LEU A 194 -11.35 -8.61 -6.37
C LEU A 194 -11.40 -10.14 -6.28
N GLY A 195 -11.27 -10.72 -5.08
CA GLY A 195 -11.31 -12.16 -4.88
C GLY A 195 -11.34 -12.55 -3.41
N GLU A 196 -11.09 -13.83 -3.11
CA GLU A 196 -11.30 -14.44 -1.79
C GLU A 196 -10.08 -15.22 -1.27
N GLY A 197 -9.12 -15.54 -2.15
CA GLY A 197 -8.03 -16.47 -1.84
C GLY A 197 -6.60 -15.94 -2.02
N LEU A 198 -6.34 -14.65 -1.79
CA LEU A 198 -5.01 -14.07 -2.03
C LEU A 198 -3.88 -14.84 -1.31
N GLU A 199 -2.95 -15.39 -2.08
CA GLU A 199 -1.75 -16.07 -1.57
C GLU A 199 -0.50 -15.20 -1.65
N LEU A 200 -0.36 -14.46 -2.76
CA LEU A 200 0.85 -13.71 -3.06
C LEU A 200 0.53 -12.42 -3.79
N VAL A 201 1.28 -11.36 -3.46
CA VAL A 201 1.34 -10.12 -4.23
C VAL A 201 2.79 -9.88 -4.61
N VAL A 202 3.05 -9.81 -5.91
CA VAL A 202 4.37 -9.52 -6.48
C VAL A 202 4.33 -8.13 -7.12
N PRO A 203 4.95 -7.11 -6.51
CA PRO A 203 5.08 -5.81 -7.15
C PRO A 203 6.01 -5.94 -8.35
N VAL A 204 5.52 -5.59 -9.55
CA VAL A 204 6.32 -5.53 -10.78
C VAL A 204 6.82 -4.10 -11.01
N SER A 205 6.01 -3.12 -10.64
CA SER A 205 6.35 -1.69 -10.63
C SER A 205 5.42 -0.95 -9.65
N ASP A 206 5.61 0.37 -9.50
CA ASP A 206 4.71 1.23 -8.72
C ASP A 206 3.24 1.18 -9.16
N ARG A 207 2.97 0.74 -10.40
CA ARG A 207 1.63 0.74 -11.00
C ARG A 207 1.09 -0.66 -11.30
N ILE A 208 1.96 -1.67 -11.26
CA ILE A 208 1.62 -3.02 -11.72
C ILE A 208 1.99 -4.00 -10.63
N HIS A 209 0.99 -4.71 -10.15
CA HIS A 209 1.12 -5.78 -9.19
C HIS A 209 0.53 -7.04 -9.80
N LEU A 210 1.22 -8.15 -9.63
CA LEU A 210 0.68 -9.46 -9.92
C LEU A 210 0.18 -10.08 -8.63
N PHE A 211 -0.88 -10.84 -8.74
CA PHE A 211 -1.48 -11.53 -7.61
C PHE A 211 -1.57 -13.01 -7.93
N VAL A 212 -1.47 -13.83 -6.90
CA VAL A 212 -1.77 -15.25 -7.00
C VAL A 212 -2.89 -15.52 -6.03
N GLU A 213 -3.95 -16.14 -6.53
CA GLU A 213 -5.13 -16.49 -5.74
C GLU A 213 -5.35 -18.00 -5.76
N ARG A 214 -5.61 -18.57 -4.58
CA ARG A 214 -6.10 -19.94 -4.44
C ARG A 214 -7.62 -19.95 -4.62
N THR A 215 -8.06 -20.72 -5.60
CA THR A 215 -9.49 -21.00 -5.83
C THR A 215 -10.07 -21.97 -4.80
N SER A 216 -11.39 -22.04 -4.71
CA SER A 216 -12.11 -23.03 -3.89
C SER A 216 -11.79 -24.48 -4.26
N TYR A 217 -11.35 -24.74 -5.49
CA TYR A 217 -10.92 -26.07 -5.96
C TYR A 217 -9.44 -26.38 -5.65
N GLY A 218 -8.73 -25.52 -4.91
CA GLY A 218 -7.32 -25.69 -4.57
C GLY A 218 -6.34 -25.38 -5.71
N THR A 219 -6.84 -24.92 -6.87
CA THR A 219 -5.99 -24.44 -7.99
C THR A 219 -5.55 -23.00 -7.78
N ARG A 220 -4.48 -22.57 -8.46
CA ARG A 220 -3.94 -21.20 -8.39
C ARG A 220 -4.24 -20.43 -9.68
N LEU A 221 -4.75 -19.21 -9.54
CA LEU A 221 -4.91 -18.23 -10.62
C LEU A 221 -3.85 -17.14 -10.47
N LEU A 222 -3.33 -16.66 -11.60
CA LEU A 222 -2.38 -15.55 -11.72
C LEU A 222 -3.01 -14.42 -12.53
#